data_AF-A0A256YWA9-F1
#
_entry.id   AF-A0A256YWA9-F1
#
_cell.length_a   1.000
_cell.length_b   1.000
_cell.length_c   1.000
_cell.angle_alpha   90.00
_cell.angle_beta   90.00
_cell.angle_gamma   90.00
#
_symmetry.space_group_name_H-M   'P 1'
#
loop_
_entity.id
_entity.type
_entity.pdbx_description
1 polymer ?
#
loop_
_entity_poly.entity_id
_entity_poly.type
_entity_poly.pdbx_seq_one_letter_code
_entity_poly.pdbx_strand_id
1 'polypeptide(L)'
;MSKLSLLKPYLLVCLRSVLGALLMSLRSDLDKWMDKISRLALIKIESNERGRLLKDLMRILEFFEEIRKLKLEGIDPLFHVIEHGGKLRNDIESQVLDLKEVLMNIKEHEEGFVKGPKTV
;
A
#
# COMPACT_ATOMS: atom_id res chain seq x y z
N MET A 1 0.80 -56.94 8.57
CA MET A 1 1.53 -55.83 7.91
C MET A 1 0.52 -54.95 7.20
N SER A 2 0.29 -53.74 7.70
CA SER A 2 -0.91 -52.95 7.41
C SER A 2 -0.82 -52.26 6.04
N LYS A 3 -1.91 -52.34 5.26
CA LYS A 3 -2.11 -51.69 3.95
C LYS A 3 -1.89 -50.16 3.96
N LEU A 4 -1.69 -49.54 5.12
CA LEU A 4 -1.43 -48.10 5.28
C LEU A 4 -0.03 -47.66 4.83
N SER A 5 0.98 -48.54 4.80
CA SER A 5 2.34 -48.14 4.40
C SER A 5 2.47 -47.83 2.90
N LEU A 6 1.62 -48.45 2.07
CA LEU A 6 1.64 -48.31 0.60
C LEU A 6 0.90 -47.06 0.09
N LEU A 7 0.05 -46.43 0.90
CA LEU A 7 -0.69 -45.21 0.53
C LEU A 7 0.07 -43.91 0.83
N LYS A 8 1.09 -43.95 1.68
CA LYS A 8 1.93 -42.77 2.02
C LYS A 8 2.56 -42.06 0.82
N PRO A 9 3.18 -42.74 -0.16
CA PRO A 9 3.80 -42.05 -1.31
C PRO A 9 2.76 -41.38 -2.23
N TYR A 10 1.62 -42.02 -2.47
CA TYR A 10 0.54 -41.45 -3.30
C TYR A 10 -0.13 -40.24 -2.64
N LEU A 11 -0.35 -40.30 -1.33
CA LEU A 11 -0.89 -39.16 -0.58
C LEU A 11 0.07 -37.96 -0.61
N LEU A 12 1.39 -38.22 -0.54
CA LEU A 12 2.42 -37.18 -0.58
C LEU A 12 2.53 -36.53 -1.97
N VAL A 13 2.43 -37.30 -3.05
CA VAL A 13 2.40 -36.76 -4.43
C VAL A 13 1.16 -35.90 -4.65
N CYS A 14 0.00 -36.36 -4.17
CA CYS A 14 -1.25 -35.62 -4.27
C CYS A 14 -1.23 -34.34 -3.42
N LEU A 15 -0.68 -34.39 -2.20
CA LEU A 15 -0.47 -33.18 -1.40
C LEU A 15 0.47 -32.20 -2.10
N ARG A 16 1.53 -32.67 -2.77
CA ARG A 16 2.49 -31.79 -3.46
C ARG A 16 1.87 -31.08 -4.66
N SER A 17 1.04 -31.76 -5.43
CA SER A 17 0.35 -31.16 -6.58
C SER A 17 -0.73 -30.15 -6.15
N VAL A 18 -1.52 -30.50 -5.13
CA VAL A 18 -2.56 -29.61 -4.59
C VAL A 18 -1.95 -28.41 -3.86
N LEU A 19 -0.92 -28.63 -3.04
CA LEU A 19 -0.21 -27.55 -2.35
C LEU A 19 0.51 -26.63 -3.34
N GLY A 20 1.08 -27.17 -4.42
CA GLY A 20 1.68 -26.38 -5.50
C GLY A 20 0.66 -25.48 -6.20
N ALA A 21 -0.52 -26.01 -6.54
CA ALA A 21 -1.61 -25.21 -7.12
C ALA A 21 -2.11 -24.11 -6.16
N LEU A 22 -2.23 -24.44 -4.87
CA LEU A 22 -2.64 -23.50 -3.83
C LEU A 22 -1.62 -22.36 -3.65
N LEU A 23 -0.32 -22.68 -3.62
CA LEU A 23 0.77 -21.71 -3.51
C LEU A 23 0.82 -20.78 -4.72
N MET A 24 0.54 -21.31 -5.92
CA MET A 24 0.51 -20.54 -7.16
C MET A 24 -0.71 -19.60 -7.20
N SER A 25 -1.87 -20.06 -6.71
CA SER A 25 -3.07 -19.23 -6.54
C SER A 25 -2.82 -18.09 -5.55
N LEU A 26 -2.28 -18.38 -4.36
CA LEU A 26 -2.04 -17.40 -3.31
C LEU A 26 -1.04 -16.30 -3.76
N ARG A 27 -0.01 -16.70 -4.52
CA ARG A 27 0.96 -15.77 -5.09
C ARG A 27 0.34 -14.85 -6.14
N SER A 28 -0.60 -15.38 -6.94
CA SER A 28 -1.29 -14.60 -7.96
C SER A 28 -2.13 -13.46 -7.38
N ASP A 29 -2.69 -13.64 -6.18
CA ASP A 29 -3.49 -12.60 -5.54
C ASP A 29 -2.61 -11.51 -4.96
N LEU A 30 -1.48 -11.85 -4.35
CA LEU A 30 -0.57 -10.87 -3.78
C LEU A 30 0.02 -9.92 -4.85
N ASP A 31 0.26 -10.43 -6.05
CA ASP A 31 0.66 -9.61 -7.19
C ASP A 31 -0.44 -8.62 -7.61
N LYS A 32 -1.71 -9.04 -7.65
CA LYS A 32 -2.82 -8.11 -7.95
C LYS A 32 -2.93 -6.98 -6.92
N TRP A 33 -2.69 -7.29 -5.65
CA TRP A 33 -2.72 -6.29 -4.58
C TRP A 33 -1.59 -5.28 -4.73
N MET A 34 -0.38 -5.74 -5.09
CA MET A 34 0.76 -4.87 -5.36
C MET A 34 0.47 -3.91 -6.52
N ASP A 35 -0.13 -4.40 -7.61
CA ASP A 35 -0.50 -3.54 -8.75
C ASP A 35 -1.58 -2.51 -8.37
N LYS A 36 -2.54 -2.92 -7.55
CA LYS A 36 -3.58 -2.01 -7.05
C LYS A 36 -2.99 -0.90 -6.17
N ILE A 37 -2.10 -1.25 -5.25
CA ILE A 37 -1.44 -0.28 -4.37
C ILE A 37 -0.54 0.66 -5.17
N SER A 38 0.26 0.12 -6.09
CA SER A 38 1.10 0.89 -7.02
C SER A 38 0.29 1.94 -7.77
N ARG A 39 -0.85 1.55 -8.33
CA ARG A 39 -1.77 2.47 -9.04
C ARG A 39 -2.36 3.55 -8.12
N LEU A 40 -2.79 3.19 -6.91
CA LEU A 40 -3.38 4.14 -5.96
C LEU A 40 -2.35 5.15 -5.43
N ALA A 41 -1.11 4.70 -5.22
CA ALA A 41 -0.01 5.54 -4.79
C ALA A 41 0.63 6.35 -5.94
N LEU A 42 0.25 6.08 -7.20
CA LEU A 42 0.88 6.64 -8.40
C LEU A 42 2.40 6.35 -8.47
N ILE A 43 2.82 5.18 -7.99
CA ILE A 43 4.22 4.76 -7.97
C ILE A 43 4.39 3.61 -8.95
N LYS A 44 5.23 3.80 -9.98
CA LYS A 44 5.64 2.71 -10.88
C LYS A 44 6.62 1.80 -10.16
N ILE A 45 6.32 0.50 -10.07
CA ILE A 45 7.20 -0.50 -9.48
C ILE A 45 7.84 -1.32 -10.59
N GLU A 46 9.17 -1.29 -10.65
CA GLU A 46 9.93 -2.08 -11.61
C GLU A 46 9.97 -3.56 -11.21
N SER A 47 10.10 -4.45 -12.20
CA SER A 47 10.00 -5.90 -12.00
C SER A 47 11.09 -6.48 -11.08
N ASN A 48 12.28 -5.87 -11.08
CA ASN A 48 13.43 -6.24 -10.24
C ASN A 48 13.24 -5.89 -8.76
N GLU A 49 12.51 -4.81 -8.44
CA GLU A 49 12.28 -4.34 -7.08
C GLU A 49 11.07 -4.99 -6.42
N ARG A 50 10.12 -5.47 -7.23
CA ARG A 50 8.84 -6.01 -6.78
C ARG A 50 8.97 -7.09 -5.71
N GLY A 51 9.86 -8.08 -5.93
CA GLY A 51 10.03 -9.19 -4.99
C GLY A 51 10.52 -8.73 -3.61
N ARG A 52 11.39 -7.72 -3.58
CA ARG A 52 11.87 -7.11 -2.33
C ARG A 52 10.76 -6.34 -1.63
N LEU A 53 10.06 -5.46 -2.36
CA LEU A 53 8.97 -4.65 -1.82
C LEU A 53 7.84 -5.52 -1.25
N LEU A 54 7.52 -6.62 -1.92
CA LEU A 54 6.53 -7.60 -1.46
C LEU A 54 6.93 -8.20 -0.11
N LYS A 55 8.19 -8.62 0.03
CA LYS A 55 8.72 -9.16 1.28
C LYS A 55 8.68 -8.11 2.40
N ASP A 56 9.03 -6.87 2.09
CA ASP A 56 9.03 -5.77 3.05
C ASP A 56 7.60 -5.45 3.50
N LEU A 57 6.65 -5.40 2.57
CA LEU A 57 5.23 -5.20 2.86
C LEU A 57 4.66 -6.31 3.74
N MET A 58 5.00 -7.58 3.46
CA MET A 58 4.57 -8.71 4.30
C MET A 58 5.08 -8.57 5.73
N ARG A 59 6.35 -8.20 5.93
CA ARG A 59 6.91 -7.96 7.28
C ARG A 59 6.17 -6.84 8.02
N ILE A 60 5.79 -5.77 7.32
CA ILE A 60 5.00 -4.68 7.91
C ILE A 60 3.62 -5.18 8.32
N LEU A 61 2.94 -5.96 7.47
CA LEU A 61 1.61 -6.50 7.78
C LEU A 61 1.65 -7.49 8.96
N GLU A 62 2.70 -8.30 9.05
CA GLU A 62 2.96 -9.18 10.20
C GLU A 62 3.13 -8.36 11.49
N PHE A 63 3.84 -7.23 11.44
CA PHE A 63 3.95 -6.34 12.60
C PHE A 63 2.60 -5.77 13.05
N PHE A 64 1.69 -5.46 12.12
CA PHE A 64 0.34 -5.03 12.46
C PHE A 64 -0.50 -6.12 13.16
N GLU A 65 -0.19 -7.41 12.97
CA GLU A 65 -0.85 -8.49 13.73
C GLU A 65 -0.53 -8.43 15.22
N GLU A 66 0.67 -7.98 15.60
CA GLU A 66 1.02 -7.80 17.01
C GLU A 66 0.20 -6.68 17.66
N ILE A 67 -0.04 -5.58 16.92
CA ILE A 67 -0.88 -4.47 17.38
C ILE A 67 -2.35 -4.92 17.55
N ARG A 68 -2.84 -5.81 16.68
CA ARG A 68 -4.21 -6.35 16.76
C ARG A 68 -4.50 -7.18 18.02
N LYS A 69 -3.48 -7.65 18.74
CA LYS A 69 -3.64 -8.41 19.98
C LYS A 69 -4.05 -7.53 21.18
N LEU A 70 -3.93 -6.22 21.05
CA LEU A 70 -4.29 -5.26 22.09
C LEU A 70 -5.82 -5.17 22.21
N LYS A 71 -6.32 -5.21 23.45
CA LYS A 71 -7.74 -4.99 23.76
C LYS A 71 -8.02 -3.49 23.80
N LEU A 72 -8.75 -2.99 22.80
CA LEU A 72 -9.04 -1.56 22.62
C LEU A 72 -10.54 -1.27 22.72
N GLU A 73 -11.35 -2.20 23.23
CA GLU A 73 -12.79 -2.00 23.39
C GLU A 73 -13.08 -0.85 24.36
N GLY A 74 -13.84 0.14 23.90
CA GLY A 74 -14.22 1.31 24.70
C GLY A 74 -13.13 2.38 24.84
N ILE A 75 -12.02 2.28 24.11
CA ILE A 75 -10.98 3.31 24.07
C ILE A 75 -11.23 4.22 22.85
N ASP A 76 -11.37 5.52 23.10
CA ASP A 76 -11.53 6.51 22.02
C ASP A 76 -10.23 6.67 21.22
N PRO A 77 -10.30 6.74 19.87
CA PRO A 77 -9.13 7.00 19.04
C PRO A 77 -8.51 8.38 19.32
N LEU A 78 -7.18 8.43 19.37
CA LEU A 78 -6.44 9.68 19.51
C LEU A 78 -6.20 10.32 18.13
N PHE A 79 -6.89 11.43 17.83
CA PHE A 79 -6.71 12.18 16.57
C PHE A 79 -5.57 13.21 16.65
N HIS A 80 -5.49 13.93 17.77
CA HIS A 80 -4.48 14.94 18.02
C HIS A 80 -3.98 14.80 19.46
N VAL A 81 -2.67 14.94 19.67
CA VAL A 81 -2.07 14.85 21.02
C VAL A 81 -2.49 16.03 21.90
N ILE A 82 -2.71 17.19 21.29
CA ILE A 82 -3.15 18.40 21.96
C ILE A 82 -4.64 18.58 21.69
N GLU A 83 -5.42 18.73 22.75
CA GLU A 83 -6.82 19.12 22.63
C GLU A 83 -6.89 20.57 22.16
N HIS A 84 -7.19 20.76 20.88
CA HIS A 84 -7.42 22.07 20.31
C HIS A 84 -8.75 22.08 19.57
N GLY A 85 -9.60 23.04 19.91
CA GLY A 85 -10.77 23.34 19.09
C GLY A 85 -10.32 23.82 17.72
N GLY A 86 -11.05 23.43 16.66
CA GLY A 86 -10.82 23.94 15.32
C GLY A 86 -10.90 25.46 15.32
N LYS A 87 -9.78 26.14 15.05
CA LYS A 87 -9.75 27.59 14.89
C LYS A 87 -10.24 27.95 13.50
N LEU A 88 -11.21 28.85 13.43
CA LEU A 88 -11.62 29.44 12.17
C LEU A 88 -10.58 30.48 11.74
N ARG A 89 -10.29 30.52 10.43
CA ARG A 89 -9.54 31.60 9.81
C ARG A 89 -10.48 32.81 9.63
N ASN A 90 -10.02 34.01 9.96
CA ASN A 90 -10.75 35.24 9.65
C ASN A 90 -10.87 35.43 8.13
N ASP A 91 -12.02 35.92 7.67
CA ASP A 91 -12.26 36.17 6.25
C ASP A 91 -11.66 37.52 5.82
N ILE A 92 -10.33 37.57 5.77
CA ILE A 92 -9.54 38.75 5.41
C ILE A 92 -8.53 38.31 4.34
N GLU A 93 -8.36 39.13 3.31
CA GLU A 93 -7.35 38.92 2.28
C GLU A 93 -5.94 38.96 2.88
N SER A 94 -5.10 38.01 2.47
CA SER A 94 -3.69 37.97 2.83
C SER A 94 -2.83 38.33 1.62
N GLN A 95 -1.60 38.79 1.87
CA GLN A 95 -0.62 38.98 0.80
C GLN A 95 -0.43 37.67 0.02
N VAL A 96 -0.55 37.76 -1.30
CA VAL A 96 -0.32 36.64 -2.23
C VAL A 96 1.09 36.71 -2.79
N LEU A 97 1.64 35.56 -3.16
CA LEU A 97 2.94 35.47 -3.82
C LEU A 97 2.86 36.06 -5.23
N ASP A 98 3.96 36.66 -5.70
CA ASP A 98 4.05 37.10 -7.09
C ASP A 98 4.10 35.90 -8.05
N LEU A 99 3.62 36.08 -9.28
CA LEU A 99 3.57 35.00 -10.28
C LEU A 99 4.96 34.38 -10.50
N LYS A 100 6.02 35.18 -10.48
CA LYS A 100 7.39 34.70 -10.65
C LYS A 100 7.81 33.77 -9.51
N GLU A 101 7.39 34.05 -8.28
CA GLU A 101 7.70 33.23 -7.11
C GLU A 101 6.91 31.92 -7.13
N VAL A 102 5.64 31.97 -7.53
CA VAL A 102 4.78 30.79 -7.68
C VAL A 102 5.37 29.80 -8.70
N LEU A 103 5.86 30.30 -9.82
CA LEU A 103 6.38 29.47 -10.92
C LEU A 103 7.83 29.03 -10.75
N MET A 104 8.55 29.54 -9.75
CA MET A 104 10.00 29.36 -9.59
C MET A 104 10.46 27.89 -9.57
N ASN A 105 9.64 26.99 -9.02
CA ASN A 105 9.95 25.56 -8.91
C ASN A 105 9.22 24.68 -9.95
N ILE A 106 8.48 25.28 -10.86
CA ILE A 106 7.66 24.54 -11.83
C ILE A 106 8.51 24.24 -13.05
N LYS A 107 8.64 22.95 -13.37
CA LYS A 107 9.52 22.49 -14.46
C LYS A 107 9.09 22.99 -15.83
N GLU A 108 7.80 22.94 -16.14
CA GLU A 108 7.24 23.39 -17.41
C GLU A 108 6.06 24.33 -17.13
N HIS A 109 6.19 25.58 -17.60
CA HIS A 109 5.15 26.58 -17.50
C HIS A 109 5.16 27.46 -18.77
N GLU A 110 4.01 27.96 -19.18
CA GLU A 110 3.84 28.75 -20.39
C GLU A 110 2.78 29.82 -20.13
N GLU A 111 3.07 31.07 -20.46
CA GLU A 111 2.13 32.21 -20.32
C GLU A 111 1.47 32.35 -18.93
N GLY A 112 2.17 31.97 -17.85
CA GLY A 112 1.66 32.03 -16.49
C GLY A 112 0.93 30.77 -16.01
N PHE A 113 0.84 29.73 -16.84
CA PHE A 113 0.17 28.46 -16.53
C PHE A 113 1.16 27.32 -16.30
N VAL A 114 0.77 26.36 -15.46
CA VAL A 114 1.48 25.09 -15.33
C VAL A 114 1.17 24.21 -16.54
N LYS A 115 2.21 23.79 -17.26
CA LYS A 115 2.06 22.94 -18.44
C LYS A 115 2.16 21.48 -18.01
N GLY A 116 1.14 20.69 -18.37
CA GLY A 116 1.06 19.27 -18.05
C GLY A 116 0.43 18.46 -19.19
N PRO A 117 0.48 17.13 -19.10
CA PRO A 117 -0.18 16.27 -20.08
C PRO A 117 -1.68 16.55 -20.10
N LYS A 118 -2.26 16.56 -21.31
CA LYS A 118 -3.69 16.79 -21.49
C LYS A 118 -4.49 15.66 -20.81
N THR A 119 -5.43 16.02 -19.96
CA THR A 119 -6.42 15.07 -19.43
C THR A 119 -7.40 14.69 -20.54
N VAL A 120 -7.63 13.40 -20.71
CA VAL A 120 -8.61 12.81 -21.65
C VAL A 120 -9.95 12.59 -20.97
#